data_AF-A0A842T4S2-F1
#
_entry.id   AF-A0A842T4S2-F1
#
_cell.length_a   1.000
_cell.length_b   1.000
_cell.length_c   1.000
_cell.angle_alpha   90.00
_cell.angle_beta   90.00
_cell.angle_gamma   90.00
#
_symmetry.space_group_name_H-M   'P 1'
#
loop_
_entity.id
_entity.type
_entity.pdbx_description
1 polymer ?
#
loop_
_entity_poly.entity_id
_entity_poly.type
_entity_poly.pdbx_seq_one_letter_code
_entity_poly.pdbx_strand_id
1 'polypeptide(L)' 'MQLSQKIRIFPTQEQLEVLWDLSEKCRLIYNFALSDRIENWRTQKETPKEGRDYITYTEQQNRLPQI' A
#
# COMPACT_ATOMS: atom_id res chain seq x y z
N MET A 1 -2.10 -31.05 -2.88
CA MET A 1 -1.54 -29.94 -2.07
C MET A 1 -2.69 -29.00 -1.73
N GLN A 2 -3.14 -28.95 -0.47
CA GLN A 2 -4.20 -28.03 -0.06
C GLN A 2 -3.54 -26.67 0.21
N LEU A 3 -3.68 -25.72 -0.73
CA LEU A 3 -2.91 -24.47 -0.77
C LEU A 3 -3.34 -23.44 0.29
N SER A 4 -4.53 -23.59 0.86
CA SER A 4 -5.01 -22.77 1.97
C SER A 4 -5.96 -23.57 2.84
N GLN A 5 -5.86 -23.37 4.15
CA GLN A 5 -6.76 -23.92 5.14
C GLN A 5 -7.51 -22.75 5.79
N LYS A 6 -8.83 -22.83 5.82
CA LYS A 6 -9.67 -21.83 6.48
C LYS A 6 -9.55 -22.01 7.99
N ILE A 7 -8.53 -21.38 8.58
CA ILE A 7 -8.34 -21.37 10.03
C ILE A 7 -9.23 -20.28 10.60
N ARG A 8 -10.17 -20.69 11.45
CA ARG A 8 -11.00 -19.73 12.20
C ARG A 8 -10.18 -19.21 13.37
N ILE A 9 -9.86 -17.93 13.33
CA ILE A 9 -9.21 -17.24 14.43
C ILE A 9 -10.27 -16.76 15.43
N PHE A 10 -9.97 -16.87 16.72
CA PHE A 10 -10.78 -16.37 17.82
C PHE A 10 -9.93 -15.38 18.62
N PRO A 11 -9.74 -14.15 18.09
CA PRO A 11 -8.90 -13.17 18.74
C PRO A 11 -9.52 -12.74 20.08
N THR A 12 -8.66 -12.46 21.06
CA THR A 12 -9.08 -11.73 22.26
C THR A 12 -9.45 -10.29 21.90
N GLN A 13 -10.12 -9.58 22.81
CA GLN A 13 -10.46 -8.17 22.62
C GLN A 13 -9.20 -7.32 22.35
N GLU A 14 -8.14 -7.51 23.12
CA GLU A 14 -6.85 -6.83 22.94
C GLU A 14 -6.22 -7.13 21.57
N GLN A 15 -6.28 -8.37 21.10
CA GLN A 15 -5.79 -8.74 19.77
C GLN A 15 -6.61 -8.09 18.65
N LEU A 16 -7.92 -7.96 18.85
CA LEU A 16 -8.80 -7.30 17.88
C LEU A 16 -8.47 -5.80 17.76
N GLU A 17 -8.19 -5.14 18.88
CA GLU A 17 -7.76 -3.74 18.91
C GLU A 17 -6.43 -3.54 18.15
N VAL A 18 -5.44 -4.40 18.40
CA VAL A 18 -4.16 -4.38 17.66
C VAL A 18 -4.37 -4.58 16.17
N LEU A 19 -5.26 -5.51 15.76
CA LEU A 19 -5.56 -5.75 14.35
C LEU A 19 -6.24 -4.54 13.70
N TRP A 20 -7.13 -3.84 14.42
CA TRP A 20 -7.76 -2.63 13.94
C TRP A 20 -6.75 -1.49 13.76
N ASP A 21 -5.90 -1.26 14.76
CA ASP A 21 -4.85 -0.24 14.70
C ASP A 21 -3.87 -0.49 13.55
N LEU A 22 -3.48 -1.76 13.36
CA LEU A 22 -2.61 -2.16 12.26
C LEU A 22 -3.29 -1.93 10.91
N SER A 23 -4.56 -2.35 10.78
CA SER A 23 -5.37 -2.16 9.58
C SER A 23 -5.47 -0.68 9.21
N GLU A 24 -5.74 0.18 10.18
CA GLU A 24 -5.86 1.62 9.95
C GLU A 24 -4.53 2.25 9.52
N LYS A 25 -3.42 1.88 10.16
CA LYS A 25 -2.08 2.33 9.74
C LYS A 25 -1.76 1.87 8.32
N CYS A 26 -2.06 0.62 7.97
CA CYS A 26 -1.84 0.09 6.62
C CYS A 26 -2.70 0.84 5.59
N ARG A 27 -3.97 1.11 5.91
CA ARG A 27 -4.89 1.88 5.06
C ARG A 27 -4.37 3.28 4.79
N LEU A 28 -3.86 3.97 5.82
CA LEU A 28 -3.28 5.30 5.68
C LEU A 28 -2.03 5.28 4.79
N ILE A 29 -1.06 4.39 5.08
CA ILE A 29 0.17 4.25 4.29
C ILE A 29 -0.15 3.98 2.81
N TYR A 30 -1.08 3.06 2.54
CA TYR A 30 -1.50 2.74 1.18
C TYR A 30 -2.09 3.96 0.46
N ASN A 31 -2.99 4.70 1.13
CA ASN A 31 -3.66 5.85 0.54
C ASN A 31 -2.71 7.02 0.27
N PHE A 32 -1.74 7.26 1.15
CA PHE A 32 -0.70 8.27 0.91
C PHE A 32 0.14 7.90 -0.30
N ALA A 33 0.72 6.70 -0.32
CA ALA A 33 1.56 6.25 -1.41
C ALA A 33 0.80 6.18 -2.76
N LEU A 34 -0.50 5.85 -2.74
CA LEU A 34 -1.36 5.89 -3.92
C LEU A 34 -1.60 7.32 -4.41
N SER A 35 -1.82 8.27 -3.48
CA SER A 35 -2.02 9.68 -3.82
C SER A 35 -0.77 10.26 -4.49
N ASP A 36 0.42 9.96 -3.96
CA ASP A 36 1.70 10.38 -4.55
C ASP A 36 1.89 9.82 -5.96
N ARG A 37 1.53 8.55 -6.18
CA ARG A 37 1.60 7.94 -7.52
C ARG A 37 0.63 8.59 -8.50
N ILE A 38 -0.59 8.91 -8.05
CA ILE A 38 -1.58 9.60 -8.88
C ILE A 38 -1.07 11.00 -9.26
N GLU A 39 -0.47 11.73 -8.32
CA GLU A 39 0.11 13.04 -8.57
C GLU A 39 1.30 12.97 -9.54
N ASN A 40 2.23 12.03 -9.33
CA ASN A 40 3.32 11.77 -10.27
C ASN A 40 2.78 11.46 -11.68
N TRP A 41 1.74 10.61 -11.78
CA TRP A 41 1.14 10.34 -13.08
C TRP A 41 0.52 11.59 -13.72
N ARG A 42 -0.21 12.40 -12.93
CA ARG A 42 -0.83 13.65 -13.41
C ARG A 42 0.19 14.66 -13.92
N THR A 43 1.34 14.77 -13.25
CA THR A 43 2.42 15.69 -13.64
C THR A 43 3.17 15.17 -14.88
N GLN A 44 3.41 13.86 -14.96
CA GLN A 44 4.23 13.26 -16.02
C GLN A 44 3.48 12.90 -17.31
N LYS A 45 2.14 12.84 -17.28
CA LYS A 45 1.35 12.46 -18.46
C LYS A 45 1.47 13.45 -19.62
N GLU A 46 1.72 14.73 -19.31
CA GLU A 46 1.94 15.79 -20.31
C GLU A 46 3.40 15.86 -20.77
N THR A 47 4.34 15.22 -20.06
CA THR A 47 5.76 15.17 -20.43
C THR A 47 5.95 14.32 -21.69
N PRO A 48 6.81 14.75 -22.65
CA PRO A 48 7.21 13.94 -23.79
C PRO A 48 7.75 12.57 -23.37
N LYS A 49 7.59 11.56 -24.23
CA LYS A 49 7.93 10.18 -23.89
C LYS A 49 9.39 9.99 -23.49
N GLU A 50 10.31 10.77 -24.04
CA GLU A 50 11.74 10.65 -23.75
C GLU A 50 12.13 11.12 -22.33
N GLY A 51 11.30 11.95 -21.69
CA GLY A 51 11.57 12.53 -20.36
C GLY A 51 10.61 12.07 -19.26
N ARG A 52 9.72 11.13 -19.58
CA ARG A 52 8.63 10.70 -18.71
C ARG A 52 9.10 9.63 -17.73
N ASP A 53 9.03 9.95 -16.44
CA ASP A 53 9.41 9.05 -15.35
C ASP A 53 8.23 8.82 -14.39
N TYR A 54 7.53 7.70 -14.59
CA TYR A 54 6.39 7.32 -13.76
C TYR A 54 6.84 6.46 -12.59
N ILE A 55 6.31 6.76 -11.41
CA ILE A 55 6.40 5.86 -10.27
C ILE A 55 5.53 4.63 -10.55
N THR A 56 6.16 3.47 -10.66
CA THR A 56 5.46 2.19 -10.81
C THR A 56 4.91 1.69 -9.47
N TYR A 57 4.01 0.71 -9.53
CA TYR A 57 3.52 0.04 -8.31
C TYR A 57 4.65 -0.61 -7.50
N THR A 58 5.58 -1.30 -8.19
CA THR A 58 6.70 -1.97 -7.51
C THR A 58 7.64 -0.97 -6.85
N GLU A 59 7.93 0.16 -7.49
CA GLU A 59 8.74 1.22 -6.87
C GLU A 59 8.03 1.86 -5.69
N GLN A 60 6.72 2.11 -5.80
CA GLN A 60 5.91 2.61 -4.69
C GLN A 60 6.00 1.67 -3.48
N GLN A 61 5.93 0.35 -3.67
CA GLN A 61 6.09 -0.63 -2.58
C GLN A 61 7.50 -0.63 -1.97
N ASN A 62 8.53 -0.50 -2.81
CA ASN A 62 9.93 -0.55 -2.36
C ASN A 62 10.41 0.76 -1.70
N ARG A 63 9.71 1.87 -1.93
CA ARG A 63 10.04 3.19 -1.37
C ARG A 63 9.16 3.59 -0.19
N LEU A 64 8.41 2.65 0.39
CA LEU A 64 7.64 2.93 1.61
C LEU A 64 8.59 3.38 2.74
N PRO A 65 8.21 4.39 3.54
CA PRO A 65 9.03 4.86 4.65
C PRO A 65 9.29 3.72 5.65
N GLN A 66 10.50 3.70 6.20
CA GLN A 66 10.82 2.79 7.30
C GLN A 66 10.05 3.26 8.54
N ILE A 67 9.35 2.31 9.17
CA ILE A 67 8.51 2.53 10.36
C ILE A 67 9.32 2.23 11.61
#